data_AF-A0A7S2VZL0-F1
#
_entry.id   AF-A0A7S2VZL0-F1
#
_cell.length_a   1.000
_cell.length_b   1.000
_cell.length_c   1.000
_cell.angle_alpha   90.00
_cell.angle_beta   90.00
_cell.angle_gamma   90.00
#
_symmetry.space_group_name_H-M   'P 1'
#
loop_
_entity.id
_entity.type
_entity.pdbx_description
1 polymer ?
#
loop_
_entity_poly.entity_id
_entity_poly.type
_entity_poly.pdbx_seq_one_letter_code
_entity_poly.pdbx_strand_id
1 'polypeptide(L)'
;LSPLKPEVLVEEIIRLKEQIILLEKQSYNATSVYVTFETEAGQRLALESLDISTIDKINKNSENIGMSATFRGQHILKVIEAPEPSAVRWLELDYKLSTRIMQRLFTFVVTLLLAALTAFVVYYARQNKGPFLAAIILSVANYMIPIVVKSMLFLIEKHSNDNSYQKSLYLKVAVFRWIC
;
A
#
# COMPACT_ATOMS: atom_id res chain seq x y z
N LEU A 1 5.57 -25.61 23.60
CA LEU A 1 4.51 -26.04 22.69
C LEU A 1 4.62 -27.55 22.53
N SER A 2 3.69 -28.33 23.09
CA SER A 2 3.65 -29.77 22.81
C SER A 2 3.35 -29.97 21.33
N PRO A 3 4.09 -30.83 20.61
CA PRO A 3 3.83 -31.07 19.20
C PRO A 3 2.41 -31.62 19.05
N LEU A 4 1.63 -31.00 18.15
CA LEU A 4 0.30 -31.46 17.79
C LEU A 4 0.38 -32.92 17.32
N LYS A 5 -0.56 -33.75 17.76
CA LYS A 5 -0.63 -35.16 17.34
C LYS A 5 -0.81 -35.23 15.81
N PRO A 6 -0.13 -36.16 15.12
CA PRO A 6 -0.17 -36.26 13.66
C PRO A 6 -1.60 -36.35 13.08
N GLU A 7 -2.49 -37.03 13.80
CA GLU A 7 -3.90 -37.22 13.43
C GLU A 7 -4.65 -35.88 13.30
N VAL A 8 -4.42 -34.94 14.23
CA VAL A 8 -5.04 -33.61 14.23
C VAL A 8 -4.53 -32.75 13.07
N LEU A 9 -3.25 -32.90 12.70
CA LEU A 9 -2.66 -32.19 11.57
C LEU A 9 -3.23 -32.69 10.24
N VAL A 10 -3.44 -34.00 10.09
CA VAL A 10 -4.03 -34.57 8.88
C VAL A 10 -5.47 -34.13 8.71
N GLU A 11 -6.26 -34.12 9.78
CA GLU A 11 -7.65 -33.64 9.75
C GLU A 11 -7.72 -32.16 9.35
N GLU A 12 -6.84 -31.32 9.92
CA GLU A 12 -6.76 -29.90 9.56
C GLU A 12 -6.36 -29.69 8.09
N ILE A 13 -5.43 -30.49 7.56
CA ILE A 13 -5.04 -30.44 6.15
C ILE A 13 -6.22 -30.80 5.24
N ILE A 14 -7.00 -31.83 5.59
CA ILE A 14 -8.18 -32.23 4.82
C ILE A 14 -9.21 -31.10 4.83
N ARG A 15 -9.49 -30.52 6.00
CA ARG A 15 -10.40 -29.38 6.14
C ARG A 15 -9.97 -28.18 5.30
N LEU A 16 -8.70 -27.81 5.35
CA LEU A 16 -8.16 -26.70 4.56
C LEU A 16 -8.24 -26.99 3.06
N LYS A 17 -8.00 -28.25 2.64
CA LYS A 17 -8.14 -28.67 1.24
C LYS A 17 -9.58 -28.54 0.74
N GLU A 18 -10.55 -28.95 1.55
CA GLU A 18 -11.97 -28.79 1.22
C GLU A 18 -12.36 -27.31 1.07
N GLN A 19 -11.89 -26.46 1.98
CA GLN A 19 -12.10 -25.01 1.90
C GLN A 19 -11.51 -24.42 0.62
N ILE A 20 -10.30 -24.83 0.21
CA ILE A 20 -9.67 -24.37 -1.04
C ILE A 20 -10.55 -24.73 -2.25
N ILE A 21 -11.05 -25.97 -2.32
CA ILE A 21 -11.90 -26.42 -3.43
C ILE A 21 -13.21 -25.62 -3.48
N LEU A 22 -13.78 -25.28 -2.33
CA LEU A 22 -14.99 -24.46 -2.26
C LEU A 22 -14.75 -23.03 -2.75
N LEU A 23 -13.63 -22.42 -2.34
CA LEU A 23 -13.24 -21.07 -2.77
C LEU A 23 -12.92 -21.03 -4.27
N GLU A 24 -12.30 -22.07 -4.82
CA GLU A 24 -11.97 -22.16 -6.25
C GLU A 24 -13.23 -22.15 -7.15
N LYS A 25 -14.34 -22.74 -6.67
CA LYS A 25 -15.61 -22.79 -7.42
C LYS A 25 -16.40 -21.48 -7.37
N GLN A 26 -15.99 -20.52 -6.55
CA GLN A 26 -16.72 -19.27 -6.39
C GLN A 26 -16.38 -18.29 -7.52
N SER A 27 -17.39 -17.57 -8.03
CA SER A 27 -17.18 -16.47 -8.98
C SER A 27 -16.77 -15.19 -8.25
N TYR A 28 -15.68 -14.57 -8.69
CA TYR A 28 -15.19 -13.29 -8.17
C TYR A 28 -15.26 -12.19 -9.21
N ASN A 29 -15.55 -10.97 -8.78
CA ASN A 29 -15.47 -9.80 -9.65
C ASN A 29 -14.01 -9.41 -9.86
N ALA A 30 -13.62 -9.20 -11.12
CA ALA A 30 -12.27 -8.75 -11.45
C ALA A 30 -12.10 -7.25 -11.19
N THR A 31 -11.19 -6.90 -10.29
CA THR A 31 -10.85 -5.49 -9.99
C THR A 31 -9.72 -4.97 -10.89
N SER A 32 -8.86 -5.86 -11.40
CA SER A 32 -7.73 -5.51 -12.25
C SER A 32 -7.46 -6.61 -13.26
N VAL A 33 -7.11 -6.23 -14.49
CA VAL A 33 -6.81 -7.13 -15.60
C VAL A 33 -5.39 -6.84 -16.07
N TYR A 34 -4.59 -7.90 -16.22
CA TYR A 34 -3.24 -7.82 -16.75
C TYR A 34 -3.26 -8.31 -18.19
N VAL A 35 -2.69 -7.51 -19.10
CA VAL A 35 -2.65 -7.79 -20.53
C VAL A 35 -1.19 -7.89 -20.94
N THR A 36 -0.84 -8.98 -21.63
CA THR A 36 0.50 -9.19 -22.18
C THR A 36 0.51 -8.88 -23.67
N PHE A 37 1.60 -8.30 -24.15
CA PHE A 37 1.83 -8.02 -25.56
C PHE A 37 2.97 -8.88 -26.08
N GLU A 38 2.93 -9.25 -27.37
CA GLU A 38 4.02 -9.99 -28.01
C GLU A 38 5.30 -9.15 -28.14
N THR A 39 5.15 -7.83 -28.27
CA THR A 39 6.27 -6.89 -28.45
C THR A 39 6.19 -5.73 -27.46
N GLU A 40 7.36 -5.26 -27.00
CA GLU A 40 7.47 -4.09 -26.14
C GLU A 40 6.96 -2.81 -26.84
N ALA A 41 7.22 -2.69 -28.15
CA ALA A 41 6.71 -1.59 -28.95
C ALA A 41 5.17 -1.54 -28.95
N GLY A 42 4.51 -2.70 -29.07
CA GLY A 42 3.06 -2.81 -28.98
C GLY A 42 2.52 -2.41 -27.61
N GLN A 43 3.19 -2.81 -26.53
CA GLN A 43 2.85 -2.38 -25.18
C GLN A 43 2.95 -0.86 -25.02
N ARG A 44 4.06 -0.25 -25.44
CA ARG A 44 4.28 1.20 -25.31
C ARG A 44 3.25 2.00 -26.11
N LEU A 45 2.94 1.58 -27.34
CA LEU A 45 1.92 2.21 -28.18
C LEU A 45 0.53 2.10 -27.53
N ALA A 46 0.19 0.95 -26.94
CA ALA A 46 -1.07 0.78 -26.20
C ALA A 46 -1.14 1.68 -24.97
N LEU A 47 -0.05 1.83 -24.21
CA LEU A 47 0.01 2.73 -23.07
C LEU A 47 -0.17 4.19 -23.49
N GLU A 48 0.52 4.63 -24.54
CA GLU A 48 0.46 6.00 -25.04
C GLU A 48 -0.93 6.34 -25.62
N SER A 49 -1.52 5.43 -26.41
CA SER A 49 -2.84 5.65 -27.02
C SER A 49 -4.00 5.61 -26.03
N LEU A 50 -3.85 4.93 -24.89
CA LEU A 50 -4.84 4.83 -23.82
C LEU A 50 -4.54 5.75 -22.63
N ASP A 51 -3.51 6.60 -22.74
CA ASP A 51 -3.18 7.57 -21.69
C ASP A 51 -4.12 8.77 -21.74
N ILE A 52 -5.22 8.65 -20.98
CA ILE A 52 -6.16 9.76 -20.79
C ILE A 52 -5.72 10.59 -19.59
N SER A 53 -5.85 11.91 -19.68
CA SER A 53 -5.56 12.84 -18.58
C SER A 53 -6.22 12.42 -17.25
N THR A 54 -5.46 12.52 -16.17
CA THR A 54 -5.93 12.15 -14.82
C THR A 54 -7.13 13.00 -14.37
N ILE A 55 -7.24 14.24 -14.87
CA ILE A 55 -8.35 15.15 -14.60
C ILE A 55 -9.65 14.65 -15.25
N ASP A 56 -9.59 14.18 -16.49
CA ASP A 56 -10.75 13.63 -17.21
C ASP A 56 -11.22 12.31 -16.60
N LYS A 57 -10.27 11.49 -16.13
CA LYS A 57 -10.54 10.26 -15.34
C LYS A 57 -11.30 10.57 -14.03
N ILE A 58 -11.01 11.71 -13.38
CA ILE A 58 -11.65 12.11 -12.11
C ILE A 58 -13.03 12.74 -12.35
N ASN A 59 -13.13 13.63 -13.35
CA ASN A 59 -14.37 14.33 -13.67
C ASN A 59 -15.43 13.43 -14.32
N LYS A 60 -15.11 12.15 -14.60
CA LYS A 60 -15.99 11.14 -15.21
C LYS A 60 -16.74 11.66 -16.44
N ASN A 61 -16.16 12.63 -17.14
CA ASN A 61 -16.83 13.29 -18.23
C ASN A 61 -16.60 12.46 -19.50
N SER A 62 -17.33 11.36 -19.62
CA SER A 62 -17.21 10.39 -20.72
C SER A 62 -17.66 10.95 -22.07
N GLU A 63 -18.35 12.10 -22.09
CA GLU A 63 -18.92 12.69 -23.31
C GLU A 63 -17.85 13.19 -24.29
N ASN A 64 -16.66 13.56 -23.78
CA ASN A 64 -15.54 14.04 -24.61
C ASN A 64 -14.43 13.00 -24.82
N ILE A 65 -14.58 11.78 -24.28
CA ILE A 65 -13.55 10.74 -24.33
C ILE A 65 -13.94 9.72 -25.41
N GLY A 66 -13.07 9.54 -26.41
CA GLY A 66 -13.31 8.61 -27.52
C GLY A 66 -13.66 7.18 -27.06
N MET A 67 -14.47 6.48 -27.85
CA MET A 67 -15.00 5.15 -27.53
C MET A 67 -13.90 4.10 -27.26
N SER A 68 -12.68 4.29 -27.79
CA SER A 68 -11.50 3.44 -27.55
C SER A 68 -10.95 3.50 -26.11
N ALA A 69 -11.23 4.58 -25.39
CA ALA A 69 -10.70 4.85 -24.04
C ALA A 69 -11.69 4.46 -22.92
N THR A 70 -12.87 3.94 -23.30
CA THR A 70 -13.93 3.57 -22.37
C THR A 70 -14.26 2.08 -22.47
N PHE A 71 -14.32 1.40 -21.33
CA PHE A 71 -14.82 0.03 -21.26
C PHE A 71 -16.34 0.04 -21.36
N ARG A 72 -16.86 -0.60 -22.41
CA ARG A 72 -18.29 -0.68 -22.74
C ARG A 72 -18.97 0.69 -22.85
N GLY A 73 -18.23 1.72 -23.25
CA GLY A 73 -18.77 3.09 -23.38
C GLY A 73 -19.14 3.79 -22.07
N GLN A 74 -18.90 3.17 -20.90
CA GLN A 74 -19.38 3.67 -19.61
C GLN A 74 -18.27 3.91 -18.58
N HIS A 75 -17.20 3.13 -18.63
CA HIS A 75 -16.16 3.17 -17.60
C HIS A 75 -14.84 3.62 -18.20
N ILE A 76 -14.28 4.73 -17.70
CA ILE A 76 -12.96 5.20 -18.14
C ILE A 76 -11.90 4.20 -17.70
N LEU A 77 -11.10 3.71 -18.67
CA LEU A 77 -10.04 2.76 -18.38
C LEU A 77 -8.84 3.49 -17.75
N LYS A 78 -8.37 2.94 -16.62
CA LYS A 78 -7.08 3.31 -16.05
C LYS A 78 -6.04 2.28 -16.46
N VAL A 79 -5.39 2.54 -17.59
CA VAL A 79 -4.27 1.72 -18.06
C VAL A 79 -2.98 2.29 -17.47
N ILE A 80 -2.17 1.42 -16.87
CA ILE A 80 -0.85 1.74 -16.35
C ILE A 80 0.09 0.57 -16.66
N GLU A 81 1.39 0.84 -16.72
CA GLU A 81 2.39 -0.21 -16.80
C GLU A 81 2.31 -1.11 -15.56
N ALA A 82 2.28 -2.43 -15.79
CA ALA A 82 2.21 -3.40 -14.72
C ALA A 82 3.59 -3.55 -14.05
N PRO A 83 3.68 -3.53 -12.71
CA PRO A 83 4.92 -3.87 -12.03
C PRO A 83 5.20 -5.38 -12.16
N GLU A 84 6.43 -5.78 -11.86
CA GLU A 84 6.80 -7.20 -11.81
C GLU A 84 5.85 -8.01 -10.91
N PRO A 85 5.54 -9.28 -11.25
CA PRO A 85 4.58 -10.09 -10.49
C PRO A 85 4.93 -10.26 -9.01
N SER A 86 6.22 -10.29 -8.70
CA SER A 86 6.76 -10.36 -7.33
C SER A 86 6.51 -9.10 -6.52
N ALA A 87 6.40 -7.94 -7.17
CA ALA A 87 6.17 -6.64 -6.54
C ALA A 87 4.68 -6.30 -6.38
N VAL A 88 3.78 -7.10 -6.96
CA VAL A 88 2.33 -6.93 -6.81
C VAL A 88 1.86 -7.46 -5.46
N ARG A 89 1.08 -6.65 -4.75
CA ARG A 89 0.42 -7.05 -3.50
C ARG A 89 -0.99 -7.53 -3.75
N TRP A 90 -1.12 -8.81 -4.10
CA TRP A 90 -2.38 -9.43 -4.52
C TRP A 90 -3.52 -9.27 -3.50
N LEU A 91 -3.22 -9.41 -2.20
CA LEU A 91 -4.20 -9.30 -1.11
C LEU A 91 -4.75 -7.87 -0.93
N GLU A 92 -4.09 -6.86 -1.48
CA GLU A 92 -4.43 -5.45 -1.30
C GLU A 92 -4.96 -4.79 -2.58
N LEU A 93 -5.14 -5.58 -3.64
CA LEU A 93 -5.48 -5.09 -4.97
C LEU A 93 -6.92 -4.55 -5.04
N ASP A 94 -7.84 -5.13 -4.28
CA ASP A 94 -9.28 -4.82 -4.33
C ASP A 94 -9.69 -3.49 -3.65
N TYR A 95 -8.78 -2.87 -2.91
CA TYR A 95 -9.11 -1.64 -2.19
C TYR A 95 -9.31 -0.44 -3.13
N LYS A 96 -10.44 0.26 -2.94
CA LYS A 96 -10.75 1.51 -3.64
C LYS A 96 -9.68 2.57 -3.40
N LEU A 97 -9.42 3.38 -4.43
CA LEU A 97 -8.42 4.46 -4.37
C LEU A 97 -8.73 5.46 -3.24
N SER A 98 -10.00 5.80 -3.02
CA SER A 98 -10.42 6.71 -1.95
C SER A 98 -10.05 6.20 -0.57
N THR A 99 -10.31 4.92 -0.29
CA THR A 99 -9.93 4.27 0.97
C THR A 99 -8.41 4.29 1.16
N ARG A 100 -7.64 3.99 0.10
CA ARG A 100 -6.16 4.05 0.16
C ARG A 100 -5.66 5.46 0.48
N ILE A 101 -6.23 6.50 -0.15
CA ILE A 101 -5.86 7.89 0.11
C ILE A 101 -6.22 8.28 1.55
N MET A 102 -7.40 7.92 2.03
CA MET A 102 -7.83 8.23 3.40
C MET A 102 -6.92 7.56 4.45
N GLN A 103 -6.57 6.28 4.24
CA GLN A 103 -5.62 5.56 5.11
C GLN A 103 -4.23 6.21 5.10
N ARG A 104 -3.75 6.63 3.92
CA ARG A 104 -2.47 7.35 3.76
C ARG A 104 -2.45 8.65 4.54
N LEU A 105 -3.50 9.46 4.41
CA LEU A 105 -3.62 10.73 5.12
C LEU A 105 -3.66 10.51 6.63
N PHE A 106 -4.49 9.58 7.10
CA PHE A 106 -4.60 9.24 8.52
C PHE A 106 -3.25 8.82 9.11
N THR A 107 -2.57 7.86 8.48
CA THR A 107 -1.28 7.35 8.94
C THR A 107 -0.17 8.40 8.84
N PHE A 108 -0.24 9.32 7.87
CA PHE A 108 0.67 10.46 7.77
C PHE A 108 0.47 11.46 8.91
N VAL A 109 -0.77 11.79 9.26
CA VAL A 109 -1.10 12.65 10.42
C VAL A 109 -0.59 12.01 11.72
N VAL A 110 -0.80 10.71 11.92
CA VAL A 110 -0.26 10.00 13.10
C VAL A 110 1.27 10.08 13.15
N THR A 111 1.95 9.97 12.00
CA THR A 111 3.41 10.13 11.92
C THR A 111 3.85 11.53 12.33
N LEU A 112 3.15 12.58 11.88
CA LEU A 112 3.43 13.96 12.25
C LEU A 112 3.22 14.21 13.75
N LEU A 113 2.14 13.68 14.33
CA LEU A 113 1.89 13.78 15.76
C LEU A 113 2.98 13.09 16.58
N LEU A 114 3.44 11.92 16.14
CA LEU A 114 4.53 11.19 16.79
C LEU A 114 5.86 11.96 16.71
N ALA A 115 6.14 12.60 15.57
CA ALA A 115 7.31 13.47 15.40
C ALA A 115 7.24 14.69 16.33
N ALA A 116 6.11 15.39 16.36
CA ALA A 116 5.90 16.55 17.23
C ALA A 116 6.02 16.17 18.71
N LEU A 117 5.44 15.04 19.12
CA LEU A 117 5.55 14.52 20.48
C LEU A 117 7.00 14.19 20.85
N THR A 118 7.73 13.52 19.94
CA THR A 118 9.14 13.20 20.19
C THR A 118 9.96 14.47 20.34
N ALA A 119 9.81 15.45 19.43
CA ALA A 119 10.49 16.72 19.50
C ALA A 119 10.18 17.46 20.81
N PHE A 120 8.92 17.45 21.25
CA PHE A 120 8.50 18.04 22.53
C PHE A 120 9.16 17.35 23.73
N VAL A 121 9.16 16.01 23.77
CA VAL A 121 9.79 15.24 24.86
C VAL A 121 11.30 15.48 24.90
N VAL A 122 11.97 15.50 23.75
CA VAL A 122 13.40 15.79 23.64
C VAL A 122 13.71 17.22 24.11
N TYR A 123 12.90 18.20 23.70
CA TYR A 123 13.03 19.58 24.16
C TYR A 123 12.85 19.70 25.68
N TYR A 124 11.81 19.09 26.23
CA TYR A 124 11.53 19.11 27.67
C TYR A 124 12.63 18.41 28.48
N ALA A 125 13.13 17.26 28.00
CA ALA A 125 14.23 16.54 28.62
C ALA A 125 15.51 17.38 28.63
N ARG A 126 15.79 18.10 27.53
CA ARG A 126 16.97 18.96 27.41
C ARG A 126 16.95 20.09 28.45
N GLN A 127 15.79 20.69 28.69
CA GLN A 127 15.65 21.79 29.65
C GLN A 127 15.71 21.32 31.12
N ASN A 128 15.11 20.18 31.45
CA ASN A 128 14.96 19.76 32.85
C ASN A 128 16.01 18.75 33.34
N LYS A 129 16.54 17.93 32.43
CA LYS A 129 17.41 16.78 32.75
C LYS A 129 18.77 16.84 32.06
N GLY A 130 18.98 17.86 31.24
CA GLY A 130 20.24 18.11 30.54
C GLY A 130 20.32 17.41 29.16
N PRO A 131 21.35 17.79 28.37
CA PRO A 131 21.47 17.37 26.98
C PRO A 131 21.75 15.87 26.80
N PHE A 132 22.38 15.22 27.78
CA PHE A 132 22.73 13.80 27.71
C PHE A 132 21.49 12.89 27.61
N LEU A 133 20.51 13.10 28.50
CA LEU A 133 19.27 12.32 28.47
C LEU A 133 18.43 12.61 27.23
N ALA A 134 18.40 13.86 26.76
CA ALA A 134 17.73 14.23 25.52
C ALA A 134 18.33 13.49 24.31
N ALA A 135 19.66 13.34 24.25
CA ALA A 135 20.33 12.61 23.18
C ALA A 135 19.98 11.11 23.20
N ILE A 136 19.94 10.48 24.38
CA ILE A 136 19.53 9.06 24.52
C ILE A 136 18.09 8.87 24.02
N ILE A 137 17.17 9.74 24.43
CA ILE A 137 15.76 9.67 24.01
C ILE A 137 15.66 9.80 22.49
N LEU A 138 16.38 10.77 21.89
CA LEU A 138 16.39 10.96 20.45
C LEU A 138 16.94 9.74 19.70
N SER A 139 18.02 9.12 20.19
CA SER A 139 18.58 7.91 19.60
C SER A 139 17.61 6.73 19.64
N VAL A 140 16.94 6.53 20.78
CA VAL A 140 15.91 5.48 20.93
C VAL A 140 14.73 5.74 19.98
N ALA A 141 14.26 6.99 19.90
CA ALA A 141 13.18 7.35 18.98
C ALA A 141 13.56 7.07 17.53
N ASN A 142 14.75 7.51 17.09
CA ASN A 142 15.23 7.29 15.72
C ASN A 142 15.37 5.80 15.34
N TYR A 143 15.68 4.94 16.32
CA TYR A 143 15.67 3.49 16.12
C TYR A 143 14.25 2.92 16.01
N MET A 144 13.33 3.38 16.86
CA MET A 144 11.97 2.85 16.94
C MET A 144 11.08 3.28 15.77
N ILE A 145 11.28 4.47 15.20
CA ILE A 145 10.39 5.01 14.16
C ILE A 145 10.25 4.11 12.94
N PRO A 146 11.33 3.59 12.30
CA PRO A 146 11.18 2.68 11.18
C PRO A 146 10.34 1.44 11.52
N ILE A 147 10.43 0.94 12.76
CA ILE A 147 9.65 -0.22 13.23
C ILE A 147 8.17 0.16 13.36
N VAL A 148 7.87 1.27 14.05
CA VAL A 148 6.49 1.75 14.23
C VAL A 148 5.83 2.06 12.90
N VAL A 149 6.53 2.76 12.00
CA VAL A 149 6.02 3.12 10.67
C VAL A 149 5.78 1.85 9.84
N LYS A 150 6.71 0.88 9.82
CA LYS A 150 6.48 -0.41 9.13
C LYS A 150 5.25 -1.15 9.63
N SER A 151 5.08 -1.23 10.95
CA SER A 151 3.90 -1.86 11.56
C SER A 151 2.61 -1.14 11.19
N MET A 152 2.62 0.19 11.21
CA MET A 152 1.48 1.02 10.81
C MET A 152 1.13 0.79 9.33
N LEU A 153 2.12 0.72 8.45
CA LEU A 153 1.90 0.46 7.03
C LEU A 153 1.33 -0.95 6.82
N PHE A 154 1.86 -1.97 7.50
CA PHE A 154 1.40 -3.35 7.33
C PHE A 154 -0.06 -3.54 7.79
N LEU A 155 -0.45 -2.92 8.91
CA LEU A 155 -1.77 -3.12 9.52
C LEU A 155 -2.85 -2.23 8.92
N ILE A 156 -2.51 -0.98 8.56
CA ILE A 156 -3.50 0.05 8.24
C ILE A 156 -3.44 0.49 6.78
N GLU A 157 -2.25 0.71 6.23
CA GLU A 157 -2.09 1.33 4.91
C GLU A 157 -2.01 0.28 3.79
N LYS A 158 -3.01 0.29 2.91
CA LYS A 158 -3.04 -0.65 1.77
C LYS A 158 -2.28 -0.11 0.57
N HIS A 159 -1.45 -0.97 -0.03
CA HIS A 159 -0.63 -0.67 -1.20
C HIS A 159 -0.84 -1.70 -2.31
N SER A 160 -0.99 -1.25 -3.54
CA SER A 160 -1.10 -2.17 -4.69
C SER A 160 0.22 -2.82 -5.09
N ASN A 161 1.35 -2.20 -4.74
CA ASN A 161 2.67 -2.69 -5.06
C ASN A 161 3.71 -2.27 -4.00
N ASP A 162 4.84 -2.98 -3.99
CA ASP A 162 5.91 -2.75 -3.03
C ASP A 162 6.61 -1.41 -3.22
N ASN A 163 6.72 -0.90 -4.44
CA ASN A 163 7.29 0.43 -4.69
C ASN A 163 6.50 1.52 -3.96
N SER A 164 5.16 1.49 -4.01
CA SER A 164 4.33 2.44 -3.28
C SER A 164 4.47 2.29 -1.77
N TYR A 165 4.62 1.07 -1.26
CA TYR A 165 4.87 0.80 0.16
C TYR A 165 6.21 1.41 0.60
N GLN A 166 7.28 1.14 -0.15
CA GLN A 166 8.62 1.65 0.13
C GLN A 166 8.67 3.19 0.07
N LYS A 167 8.02 3.81 -0.92
CA LYS A 167 7.91 5.27 -1.01
C LYS A 167 7.23 5.88 0.21
N SER A 168 6.11 5.30 0.66
CA SER A 168 5.38 5.79 1.84
C SER A 168 6.21 5.63 3.12
N LEU A 169 6.86 4.47 3.30
CA LEU A 169 7.76 4.19 4.41
C LEU A 169 8.90 5.22 4.45
N TYR A 170 9.59 5.40 3.32
CA TYR A 170 10.74 6.30 3.22
C TYR A 170 10.33 7.74 3.50
N LEU A 171 9.25 8.21 2.88
CA LEU A 171 8.75 9.58 3.08
C LEU A 171 8.45 9.85 4.56
N LYS A 172 7.74 8.95 5.23
CA LYS A 172 7.36 9.11 6.65
C LYS A 172 8.56 9.11 7.58
N VAL A 173 9.51 8.20 7.36
CA VAL A 173 10.75 8.15 8.14
C VAL A 173 11.61 9.40 7.89
N ALA A 174 11.68 9.87 6.65
CA ALA A 174 12.42 11.09 6.30
C ALA A 174 11.80 12.34 6.94
N VAL A 175 10.47 12.48 6.87
CA VAL A 175 9.74 13.59 7.53
C VAL A 175 9.97 13.57 9.04
N PHE A 176 9.90 12.40 9.68
CA PHE A 176 10.18 12.29 11.11
C PHE A 176 11.59 12.78 11.45
N ARG A 177 12.61 12.32 10.72
CA ARG A 177 14.02 12.71 10.91
C ARG A 177 14.30 14.17 10.61
N TRP A 178 13.45 14.82 9.81
CA TRP A 178 13.59 16.24 9.56
C TRP A 178 13.03 17.08 10.72
N ILE A 179 11.99 16.60 11.38
CA ILE A 179 11.36 17.28 12.52
C ILE A 179 12.15 17.11 13.82
N CYS A 180 12.74 15.93 14.05
CA CYS A 180 13.47 15.57 15.28
C CYS A 180 14.98 15.58 15.08
#